data_AF-A0A848TNN1-F1
#
_entry.id   AF-A0A848TNN1-F1
#
_cell.length_a   1.000
_cell.length_b   1.000
_cell.length_c   1.000
_cell.angle_alpha   90.00
_cell.angle_beta   90.00
_cell.angle_gamma   90.00
#
_symmetry.space_group_name_H-M   'P 1'
#
loop_
_entity.id
_entity.type
_entity.pdbx_description
1 polymer ?
#
loop_
_entity_poly.entity_id
_entity_poly.type
_entity_poly.pdbx_seq_one_letter_code
_entity_poly.pdbx_strand_id
1 'polypeptide(L)' 'MYSTEISPVVFNPANRVFEALVTFRENNDIERIPCSLRFPIDATPSQVIPALLRQAREKRKNNRILLVSRLDSATAPRAA' A
#
# COMPACT_ATOMS: atom_id res chain seq x y z
N MET A 1 0.02 21.15 -2.41
CA MET A 1 -0.80 20.61 -3.51
C MET A 1 -0.81 19.10 -3.37
N TYR A 2 -1.99 18.46 -3.37
CA TYR A 2 -2.13 17.01 -3.19
C TYR A 2 -2.51 16.39 -4.54
N SER A 3 -1.68 15.51 -5.08
CA SER A 3 -2.01 14.77 -6.31
C SER A 3 -1.81 13.28 -6.10
N THR A 4 -2.70 12.48 -6.66
CA THR A 4 -2.57 11.02 -6.69
C THR A 4 -2.60 10.58 -8.14
N GLU A 5 -1.53 9.91 -8.56
CA GLU A 5 -1.35 9.40 -9.91
C GLU A 5 -1.32 7.88 -9.86
N ILE A 6 -1.96 7.23 -10.84
CA ILE A 6 -1.96 5.78 -10.99
C ILE A 6 -1.31 5.47 -12.32
N SER A 7 -0.23 4.68 -12.28
CA SER A 7 0.36 4.14 -13.50
C SER A 7 -0.60 3.16 -14.18
N PRO A 8 -0.44 2.91 -15.49
CA PRO A 8 -1.28 1.95 -16.21
C PRO A 8 -1.38 0.61 -15.47
N VAL A 9 -2.61 0.12 -15.33
CA VAL A 9 -2.87 -1.16 -14.67
C VAL A 9 -2.44 -2.28 -15.61
N VAL A 10 -1.54 -3.14 -15.15
CA VAL A 10 -1.02 -4.29 -15.90
C VAL A 10 -1.58 -5.56 -15.29
N PHE A 11 -2.14 -6.44 -16.11
CA PHE A 11 -2.55 -7.76 -15.64
C PHE A 11 -1.39 -8.76 -15.78
N ASN A 12 -1.03 -9.41 -14.68
CA ASN A 12 -0.03 -10.46 -14.64
C ASN A 12 -0.72 -11.84 -14.68
N PRO A 13 -0.67 -12.56 -15.83
CA PRO A 13 -1.40 -13.81 -16.00
C PRO A 13 -0.82 -14.97 -15.17
N ALA A 14 0.47 -14.93 -14.81
CA ALA A 14 1.11 -15.99 -14.03
C ALA A 14 0.52 -16.09 -12.62
N ASN A 15 0.22 -14.93 -12.02
CA ASN A 15 -0.30 -14.82 -10.65
C ASN A 15 -1.78 -14.46 -10.58
N ARG A 16 -2.43 -14.21 -11.73
CA ARG A 16 -3.81 -13.72 -11.85
C ARG A 16 -4.06 -12.48 -10.98
N VAL A 17 -3.16 -11.51 -11.11
CA VAL A 17 -3.20 -10.24 -10.35
C VAL A 17 -3.14 -9.05 -11.28
N PHE A 18 -3.86 -8.00 -10.92
CA PHE A 18 -3.69 -6.67 -11.48
C PHE A 18 -2.65 -5.91 -10.67
N GLU A 19 -1.64 -5.40 -11.34
CA GLU A 19 -0.52 -4.67 -10.76
C GLU A 19 -0.58 -3.22 -11.23
N ALA A 20 -0.43 -2.29 -10.30
CA ALA A 20 -0.32 -0.88 -10.61
C ALA A 20 0.55 -0.17 -9.59
N LEU A 21 1.20 0.90 -10.02
CA LEU A 21 1.96 1.79 -9.15
C LEU A 21 1.12 3.01 -8.82
N VAL A 22 0.85 3.24 -7.54
CA VAL A 22 0.13 4.43 -7.08
C VAL A 22 1.15 5.41 -6.51
N THR A 23 1.19 6.61 -7.07
CA THR A 23 2.09 7.69 -6.65
C THR A 23 1.29 8.76 -5.93
N PHE A 24 1.58 8.97 -4.66
CA PHE A 24 1.05 10.08 -3.87
C PHE A 24 2.07 11.21 -3.87
N ARG A 25 1.68 12.38 -4.36
CA ARG A 25 2.49 13.61 -4.30
C ARG A 25 1.87 14.54 -3.27
N GLU A 26 2.60 14.78 -2.19
CA GLU A 26 2.16 15.60 -1.07
C GLU A 26 3.22 16.64 -0.74
N ASN A 27 2.98 17.90 -1.15
CA ASN A 27 3.92 19.00 -0.99
C ASN A 27 5.28 18.72 -1.66
N ASN A 28 6.26 18.22 -0.90
CA ASN A 28 7.61 17.89 -1.36
C ASN A 28 7.94 16.38 -1.25
N ASP A 29 6.98 15.57 -0.79
CA ASP A 29 7.12 14.13 -0.66
C ASP A 29 6.43 13.42 -1.83
N ILE A 30 7.14 12.46 -2.42
CA ILE A 30 6.63 11.57 -3.45
C ILE A 30 6.70 10.15 -2.90
N GLU A 31 5.55 9.59 -2.57
CA GLU A 31 5.44 8.22 -2.07
C GLU A 31 4.88 7.32 -3.17
N ARG A 32 5.65 6.31 -3.56
CA ARG A 32 5.27 5.33 -4.59
C ARG A 32 4.95 4.01 -3.92
N ILE A 33 3.71 3.55 -4.10
CA ILE A 33 3.21 2.33 -3.46
C ILE A 33 2.83 1.32 -4.54
N PRO A 34 3.57 0.21 -4.67
CA PRO A 34 3.19 -0.87 -5.56
C PRO A 34 1.98 -1.62 -4.97
N CYS A 35 0.94 -1.76 -5.79
CA CYS A 35 -0.28 -2.47 -5.44
C CYS A 35 -0.50 -3.63 -6.40
N SER A 36 -0.84 -4.77 -5.81
CA SER A 36 -1.17 -6.00 -6.54
C SER A 36 -2.48 -6.52 -5.96
N LEU A 37 -3.48 -6.64 -6.82
CA LEU A 37 -4.83 -7.01 -6.45
C LEU A 37 -5.25 -8.27 -7.24
N ARG A 38 -5.72 -9.29 -6.53
CA ARG A 38 -6.33 -10.47 -7.18
C ARG A 38 -7.77 -10.12 -7.52
N PHE A 39 -8.09 -10.13 -8.81
CA PHE A 39 -9.44 -9.89 -9.32
C PHE A 39 -9.69 -10.80 -10.52
N PRO A 40 -10.96 -11.09 -10.88
CA PRO A 40 -11.29 -11.82 -12.11
C PRO A 40 -10.72 -11.12 -13.35
N ILE A 41 -10.32 -11.88 -14.36
CA ILE A 41 -9.71 -11.34 -15.58
C ILE A 41 -10.69 -10.45 -16.37
N ASP A 42 -11.99 -10.75 -16.31
CA ASP A 42 -13.07 -9.96 -16.93
C ASP A 42 -13.44 -8.69 -16.15
N ALA A 43 -12.70 -8.38 -15.08
CA ALA A 43 -12.97 -7.20 -14.28
C ALA A 43 -12.73 -5.92 -15.05
N THR A 44 -13.69 -5.00 -14.96
CA THR A 44 -13.56 -3.71 -15.62
C THR A 44 -12.58 -2.80 -14.88
N PRO A 45 -11.86 -1.91 -15.59
CA PRO A 45 -10.95 -0.95 -14.96
C PRO A 45 -11.66 -0.09 -13.91
N SER A 46 -12.96 0.20 -14.11
CA SER A 46 -13.82 0.91 -13.16
C SER A 46 -13.96 0.22 -11.79
N GLN A 47 -13.72 -1.09 -11.70
CA GLN A 47 -13.74 -1.85 -10.45
C GLN A 47 -12.34 -2.03 -9.87
N VAL A 48 -11.35 -2.26 -10.74
CA VAL A 48 -9.96 -2.57 -10.35
C VAL A 48 -9.24 -1.33 -9.82
N ILE A 49 -9.40 -0.18 -10.49
CA ILE A 49 -8.75 1.09 -10.11
C ILE A 49 -9.12 1.56 -8.68
N PRO A 50 -10.40 1.67 -8.29
CA PRO A 50 -10.75 2.09 -6.93
C PRO A 50 -10.29 1.09 -5.87
N ALA A 51 -10.28 -0.21 -6.17
CA ALA A 51 -9.78 -1.22 -5.26
C ALA A 51 -8.26 -1.10 -5.04
N LEU A 52 -7.48 -0.87 -6.10
CA LEU A 52 -6.04 -0.59 -6.01
C LEU A 52 -5.75 0.69 -5.24
N LEU A 53 -6.51 1.76 -5.46
CA LEU A 53 -6.42 3.00 -4.68
C LEU A 53 -6.67 2.78 -3.19
N ARG A 54 -7.71 2.01 -2.87
CA ARG A 54 -8.04 1.68 -1.47
C ARG A 54 -6.89 0.90 -0.82
N GLN A 55 -6.36 -0.11 -1.51
CA GLN A 55 -5.22 -0.88 -1.02
C GLN A 55 -3.96 -0.01 -0.85
N ALA A 56 -3.70 0.91 -1.77
CA ALA A 56 -2.58 1.85 -1.69
C ALA A 56 -2.72 2.76 -0.46
N ARG A 57 -3.92 3.28 -0.20
CA ARG A 57 -4.22 4.10 0.99
C ARG A 57 -4.08 3.31 2.29
N GLU A 58 -4.52 2.05 2.32
CA GLU A 58 -4.36 1.17 3.48
C GLU A 58 -2.88 0.85 3.75
N LYS A 59 -2.11 0.51 2.70
CA LYS A 59 -0.66 0.33 2.79
C LYS A 59 0.04 1.59 3.30
N ARG A 60 -0.33 2.75 2.76
CA ARG A 60 0.19 4.06 3.20
C ARG A 60 -0.09 4.32 4.67
N LYS A 61 -1.33 4.06 5.10
CA LYS A 61 -1.74 4.22 6.50
C LYS A 61 -0.94 3.28 7.41
N ASN A 62 -0.79 2.02 7.04
CA ASN A 62 -0.04 1.03 7.82
C ASN A 62 1.45 1.33 7.87
N ASN A 63 2.05 1.81 6.78
CA ASN A 63 3.46 2.22 6.74
C ASN A 63 3.72 3.45 7.62
N ARG A 64 2.71 4.31 7.80
CA ARG A 64 2.74 5.42 8.77
C ARG A 64 2.56 4.99 10.23
N ILE A 65 2.12 3.76 10.50
CA ILE A 65 2.07 3.25 11.87
C ILE A 65 3.51 2.88 12.24
N LEU A 66 4.12 3.71 13.09
CA LEU A 66 5.41 3.41 13.69
C LEU A 66 5.32 2.05 14.38
N LEU A 67 6.07 1.06 13.87
CA LEU A 67 6.21 -0.24 14.51
C LEU A 67 7.01 -0.02 15.80
N VAL A 68 6.29 0.19 16.91
CA VAL A 68 6.91 0.35 18.22
C VAL A 68 7.39 -1.03 18.68
N SER A 69 8.69 -1.17 18.93
CA SER A 69 9.27 -2.39 19.47
C SER A 69 8.65 -2.70 20.84
N ARG A 70 8.16 -3.93 21.04
CA ARG A 70 7.64 -4.40 22.33
C ARG A 70 8.74 -4.85 23.30
N LEU A 71 10.02 -4.77 22.90
CA LEU A 71 11.13 -5.32 23.66
C LEU A 71 11.50 -4.52 24.92
N ASP A 72 11.13 -3.25 25.00
CA ASP A 72 11.39 -2.39 26.17
C ASP A 72 10.63 -2.83 27.44
N SER A 73 9.57 -3.64 27.32
CA SER A 73 8.79 -4.09 28.47
C SER A 73 9.35 -5.35 29.16
N ALA A 74 10.44 -5.95 28.65
CA ALA A 74 10.98 -7.22 29.17
C ALA A 74 12.20 -7.08 30.09
N THR A 75 12.84 -5.91 30.17
CA THR A 75 14.03 -5.69 31.03
C THR A 75 13.74 -4.64 32.09
N ALA A 76 12.88 -4.99 33.06
CA ALA A 76 12.96 -4.39 34.38
C ALA A 76 13.87 -5.31 35.23
N PRO A 77 15.10 -4.90 35.59
CA PRO A 77 15.93 -5.69 36.48
C PRO A 77 15.29 -5.67 37.87
N ARG A 78 14.76 -6.81 38.30
CA ARG A 78 14.35 -7.00 39.69
C ARG A 78 15.62 -7.14 40.53
N ALA A 79 16.07 -6.03 41.09
CA ALA A 79 17.09 -6.02 42.13
C ALA A 79 16.57 -6.78 43.36
N ALA A 80 17.29 -7.81 43.78
CA ALA A 80 17.28 -8.41 45.11
C ALA A 80 18.63 -9.11 45.33
#